data_AF-A0A2S8W5Z3-F1
#
_entry.id   AF-A0A2S8W5Z3-F1
#
_cell.length_a   1.000
_cell.length_b   1.000
_cell.length_c   1.000
_cell.angle_alpha   90.00
_cell.angle_beta   90.00
_cell.angle_gamma   90.00
#
_symmetry.space_group_name_H-M   'P 1'
#
loop_
_entity.id
_entity.type
_entity.pdbx_description
1 polymer ?
#
loop_
_entity_poly.entity_id
_entity_poly.type
_entity_poly.pdbx_seq_one_letter_code
_entity_poly.pdbx_strand_id
1 'polypeptide(L)'
;MRSVMIGGVAVACLLGLSACGNNNSKTEAAGGEGAKNVPTSVEAALDAPRPGLWRVTTAMEGAPGGAAIPTQEVCVTEAKLEPPANTQQAGADCTTQAFARQGDAMVAATTCTLPGNMKMDSTIRVTGDFNSRYVTEVTTKLTPPPTPQMAQTKMTMTAERIGDCPAT
;
A
#
# COMPACT_ATOMS: atom_id res chain seq x y z
N MET A 1 -25.03 -49.17 26.90
CA MET A 1 -26.49 -49.11 26.75
C MET A 1 -26.77 -47.90 25.86
N ARG A 2 -26.86 -48.08 24.53
CA ARG A 2 -28.03 -48.50 23.72
C ARG A 2 -29.16 -47.44 23.67
N SER A 3 -29.50 -47.12 22.41
CA SER A 3 -30.78 -46.58 21.88
C SER A 3 -30.87 -45.05 21.83
N VAL A 4 -31.03 -44.35 20.69
CA VAL A 4 -31.89 -44.47 19.48
C VAL A 4 -33.39 -44.30 19.76
N MET A 5 -33.98 -43.21 19.23
CA MET A 5 -35.37 -42.98 18.74
C MET A 5 -35.28 -41.69 17.88
N ILE A 6 -35.57 -41.57 16.58
CA ILE A 6 -36.65 -42.01 15.66
C ILE A 6 -38.05 -41.43 16.00
N GLY A 7 -38.61 -40.65 15.05
CA GLY A 7 -40.03 -40.28 14.96
C GLY A 7 -40.23 -38.75 14.93
N GLY A 8 -40.91 -38.12 13.98
CA GLY A 8 -41.81 -38.64 12.95
C GLY A 8 -42.17 -37.57 11.90
N VAL A 9 -42.77 -38.08 10.83
CA VAL A 9 -43.17 -37.46 9.56
C VAL A 9 -44.40 -36.54 9.72
N ALA A 10 -44.43 -35.42 9.01
CA ALA A 10 -45.68 -34.83 8.53
C ALA A 10 -45.49 -34.17 7.16
N VAL A 11 -46.14 -34.80 6.18
CA VAL A 11 -46.27 -34.42 4.77
C VAL A 11 -47.13 -33.18 4.64
N ALA A 12 -46.68 -32.18 3.87
CA ALA A 12 -47.54 -31.13 3.34
C ALA A 12 -47.28 -30.99 1.84
N CYS A 13 -48.02 -31.77 1.04
CA CYS A 13 -48.23 -31.49 -0.38
C CYS A 13 -49.31 -30.40 -0.47
N LEU A 14 -48.94 -29.20 -0.93
CA LEU A 14 -49.89 -28.31 -1.59
C LEU A 14 -49.31 -27.86 -2.93
N LEU A 15 -49.90 -28.45 -3.96
CA LEU A 15 -49.75 -28.12 -5.37
C LEU A 15 -50.30 -26.71 -5.62
N GLY A 16 -49.53 -25.90 -6.33
CA GLY A 16 -49.97 -24.61 -6.87
C GLY A 16 -49.14 -24.25 -8.10
N LEU A 17 -49.41 -24.93 -9.23
CA LEU A 17 -48.97 -24.50 -10.56
C LEU A 17 -50.12 -23.74 -11.24
N SER A 18 -49.92 -22.44 -11.45
CA SER A 18 -50.56 -21.59 -12.46
C SER A 18 -49.81 -20.24 -12.44
N ALA A 19 -49.44 -19.54 -13.52
CA ALA A 19 -49.60 -19.74 -14.95
C ALA A 19 -48.53 -18.89 -15.70
N CYS A 20 -48.15 -19.37 -16.90
CA CYS A 20 -47.64 -18.68 -18.09
C CYS A 20 -46.62 -17.51 -18.00
N GLY A 21 -45.46 -17.72 -18.64
CA GLY A 21 -44.99 -16.77 -19.66
C GLY A 21 -43.54 -16.29 -19.57
N ASN A 22 -42.54 -17.11 -19.92
CA ASN A 22 -41.70 -16.92 -21.11
C ASN A 22 -40.71 -18.09 -21.28
N ASN A 23 -40.54 -18.53 -22.52
CA ASN A 23 -39.70 -19.63 -23.01
C ASN A 23 -38.20 -19.29 -22.80
N ASN A 24 -37.25 -20.21 -22.57
CA ASN A 24 -36.98 -21.43 -23.34
C ASN A 24 -35.98 -22.37 -22.59
N SER A 25 -36.40 -23.62 -22.38
CA SER A 25 -35.70 -24.92 -22.53
C SER A 25 -34.23 -25.07 -22.10
N LYS A 26 -33.94 -25.90 -21.09
CA LYS A 26 -33.53 -27.33 -21.23
C LYS A 26 -32.00 -27.47 -20.99
N THR A 27 -31.41 -28.37 -20.22
CA THR A 27 -31.81 -29.42 -19.28
C THR A 27 -30.50 -30.03 -18.74
N GLU A 28 -30.64 -30.76 -17.65
CA GLU A 28 -29.81 -31.88 -17.18
C GLU A 28 -28.60 -31.62 -16.29
N ALA A 29 -28.67 -32.36 -15.19
CA ALA A 29 -27.72 -32.54 -14.13
C ALA A 29 -26.46 -33.26 -14.62
N ALA A 30 -25.34 -32.91 -14.01
CA ALA A 30 -24.35 -33.88 -13.58
C ALA A 30 -23.61 -33.29 -12.38
N GLY A 31 -23.43 -34.12 -11.35
CA GLY A 31 -22.64 -33.80 -10.18
C GLY A 31 -21.21 -33.42 -10.54
N GLY A 32 -20.63 -32.61 -9.68
CA GLY A 32 -19.22 -32.28 -9.70
C GLY A 32 -18.89 -31.50 -8.44
N GLU A 33 -18.06 -32.12 -7.61
CA GLU A 33 -17.42 -31.57 -6.43
C GLU A 33 -17.29 -30.03 -6.36
N GLY A 34 -17.68 -29.49 -5.21
CA GLY A 34 -16.73 -28.75 -4.37
C GLY A 34 -15.87 -27.70 -5.06
N ALA A 35 -16.48 -26.70 -5.69
CA ALA A 35 -15.84 -25.40 -5.80
C ALA A 35 -15.98 -24.69 -4.44
N LYS A 36 -15.10 -25.05 -3.50
CA LYS A 36 -14.67 -24.10 -2.47
C LYS A 36 -14.30 -22.84 -3.25
N ASN A 37 -15.08 -21.78 -3.08
CA ASN A 37 -14.60 -20.44 -3.40
C ASN A 37 -13.32 -20.27 -2.58
N VAL A 38 -12.17 -20.55 -3.21
CA VAL A 38 -10.91 -20.00 -2.77
C VAL A 38 -11.15 -18.50 -2.89
N PRO A 39 -11.04 -17.71 -1.80
CA PRO A 39 -10.89 -16.30 -2.01
C PRO A 39 -9.57 -16.17 -2.76
N THR A 40 -9.62 -15.99 -4.08
CA THR A 40 -8.59 -15.25 -4.79
C THR A 40 -8.44 -14.00 -3.96
N SER A 41 -7.33 -13.88 -3.25
CA SER A 41 -7.00 -12.68 -2.52
C SER A 41 -6.96 -11.60 -3.59
N VAL A 42 -8.03 -10.83 -3.69
CA VAL A 42 -7.95 -9.49 -4.24
C VAL A 42 -7.02 -8.83 -3.24
N GLU A 43 -5.73 -8.78 -3.56
CA GLU A 43 -4.80 -7.91 -2.85
C GLU A 43 -5.45 -6.54 -2.90
N ALA A 44 -6.10 -6.16 -1.80
CA ALA A 44 -6.65 -4.83 -1.68
C ALA A 44 -5.45 -3.90 -1.88
N ALA A 45 -5.55 -2.99 -2.84
CA ALA A 45 -4.55 -1.95 -3.00
C ALA A 45 -4.51 -1.18 -1.68
N LEU A 46 -3.49 -1.43 -0.87
CA LEU A 46 -3.27 -0.69 0.35
C LEU A 46 -2.89 0.75 -0.03
N ASP A 47 -3.11 1.69 0.87
CA ASP A 47 -2.57 3.06 0.73
C ASP A 47 -1.24 3.21 1.48
N ALA A 48 -0.75 2.12 2.08
CA ALA A 48 0.49 2.07 2.86
C ALA A 48 1.11 0.67 2.83
N PRO A 49 2.44 0.56 3.06
CA PRO A 49 3.16 -0.71 3.03
C PRO A 49 2.58 -1.72 4.02
N ARG A 50 2.42 -2.97 3.55
CA ARG A 50 2.07 -4.09 4.43
C ARG A 50 3.16 -4.25 5.51
N PRO A 51 2.79 -4.54 6.77
CA PRO A 51 3.76 -4.85 7.81
C PRO A 51 4.71 -5.99 7.43
N GLY A 52 5.97 -5.85 7.82
CA GLY A 52 7.04 -6.79 7.50
C GLY A 52 8.42 -6.13 7.43
N LEU A 53 9.41 -6.92 7.08
CA LEU A 53 10.77 -6.47 6.83
C LEU A 53 10.90 -6.01 5.38
N TRP A 54 11.36 -4.78 5.19
CA TRP A 54 11.52 -4.15 3.88
C TRP A 54 12.98 -3.78 3.66
N ARG A 55 13.52 -4.14 2.50
CA ARG A 55 14.82 -3.69 2.01
C ARG A 55 14.63 -2.40 1.23
N VAL A 56 15.36 -1.35 1.61
CA VAL A 56 15.30 -0.03 1.00
C VAL A 56 16.64 0.30 0.36
N THR A 57 16.61 0.57 -0.94
CA THR A 57 17.74 1.13 -1.69
C THR A 57 17.46 2.59 -2.00
N THR A 58 18.47 3.43 -1.98
CA THR A 58 18.32 4.87 -2.23
C THR A 58 19.31 5.34 -3.28
N ALA A 59 18.82 6.07 -4.26
CA ALA A 59 19.60 6.77 -5.27
C ALA A 59 19.34 8.27 -5.14
N MET A 60 20.40 9.08 -5.15
CA MET A 60 20.30 10.54 -5.19
C MET A 60 20.85 11.04 -6.52
N GLU A 61 20.05 11.81 -7.25
CA GLU A 61 20.51 12.47 -8.47
C GLU A 61 21.49 13.61 -8.10
N GLY A 62 22.66 13.64 -8.73
CA GLY A 62 23.65 14.70 -8.54
C GLY A 62 24.50 14.62 -7.27
N ALA A 63 24.51 13.48 -6.55
CA ALA A 63 25.36 13.29 -5.37
C ALA A 63 26.86 13.51 -5.71
N PRO A 64 27.52 14.53 -5.13
CA PRO A 64 28.95 14.74 -5.35
C PRO A 64 29.75 13.55 -4.80
N GLY A 65 30.64 12.98 -5.63
CA GLY A 65 31.63 11.99 -5.17
C GLY A 65 31.16 10.54 -5.09
N GLY A 66 30.00 10.17 -5.65
CA GLY A 66 29.61 8.76 -5.80
C GLY A 66 29.39 8.02 -4.48
N ALA A 67 29.08 8.73 -3.39
CA ALA A 67 28.78 8.13 -2.10
C ALA A 67 27.54 7.23 -2.22
N ALA A 68 27.76 5.92 -2.18
CA ALA A 68 26.69 4.94 -2.18
C ALA A 68 25.97 5.01 -0.82
N ILE A 69 24.66 5.28 -0.84
CA ILE A 69 23.85 5.10 0.36
C ILE A 69 23.73 3.59 0.58
N PRO A 70 24.18 3.07 1.74
CA PRO A 70 24.06 1.65 2.01
C PRO A 70 22.60 1.22 1.99
N THR A 71 22.34 0.04 1.45
CA THR A 71 21.01 -0.57 1.53
C THR A 71 20.61 -0.74 2.99
N GLN A 72 19.38 -0.36 3.32
CA GLN A 72 18.83 -0.45 4.67
C GLN A 72 17.77 -1.54 4.72
N GLU A 73 17.60 -2.18 5.87
CA GLU A 73 16.45 -3.04 6.14
C GLU A 73 15.64 -2.40 7.27
N VAL A 74 14.34 -2.19 7.03
CA VAL A 74 13.43 -1.48 7.93
C VAL A 74 12.27 -2.41 8.27
N CYS A 75 12.04 -2.60 9.56
CA CYS A 75 10.83 -3.28 10.04
C CYS A 75 9.67 -2.28 10.07
N VAL A 76 8.63 -2.56 9.30
CA VAL A 76 7.35 -1.83 9.32
C VAL A 76 6.38 -2.64 10.16
N THR A 77 5.98 -2.11 11.32
CA THR A 77 5.04 -2.77 12.25
C THR A 77 3.59 -2.37 12.00
N GLU A 78 3.37 -1.16 11.47
CA GLU A 78 2.05 -0.58 11.19
C GLU A 78 1.96 -0.19 9.72
N ALA A 79 0.79 -0.41 9.11
CA ALA A 79 0.53 0.01 7.73
C ALA A 79 0.29 1.52 7.67
N LYS A 80 1.36 2.31 7.69
CA LYS A 80 1.34 3.77 7.56
C LYS A 80 2.43 4.25 6.63
N LEU A 81 2.14 5.33 5.91
CA LEU A 81 3.15 6.09 5.18
C LEU A 81 3.68 7.21 6.07
N GLU A 82 4.98 7.25 6.24
CA GLU A 82 5.68 8.31 6.94
C GLU A 82 6.70 8.96 5.98
N PRO A 83 6.89 10.28 6.04
CA PRO A 83 7.96 10.93 5.31
C PRO A 83 9.32 10.30 5.70
N PRO A 84 10.25 10.12 4.75
CA PRO A 84 11.60 9.67 5.08
C PRO A 84 12.25 10.57 6.15
N ALA A 85 12.94 9.98 7.13
CA ALA A 85 13.47 10.73 8.27
C ALA A 85 14.42 11.89 7.87
N ASN A 86 15.09 11.78 6.71
CA ASN A 86 15.99 12.80 6.19
C ASN A 86 15.28 14.05 5.62
N THR A 87 13.95 14.02 5.44
CA THR A 87 13.20 15.20 4.98
C THR A 87 12.88 16.18 6.11
N GLN A 88 13.15 15.81 7.38
CA GLN A 88 12.93 16.66 8.54
C GLN A 88 14.26 17.18 9.06
N GLN A 89 14.54 18.48 8.89
CA GLN A 89 15.72 19.13 9.45
C GLN A 89 15.45 19.66 10.86
N ALA A 90 16.38 19.39 11.78
CA ALA A 90 16.34 19.94 13.13
C ALA A 90 16.41 21.49 13.10
N GLY A 91 15.53 22.15 13.85
CA GLY A 91 15.45 23.62 13.93
C GLY A 91 14.74 24.29 12.75
N ALA A 92 14.12 23.52 11.85
CA ALA A 92 13.26 24.04 10.80
C ALA A 92 11.80 24.15 11.28
N ASP A 93 11.11 25.20 10.88
CA ASP A 93 9.65 25.30 11.04
C ASP A 93 8.98 24.73 9.79
N CYS A 94 8.32 23.58 9.92
CA CYS A 94 7.76 22.83 8.79
C CYS A 94 6.24 22.73 8.87
N THR A 95 5.58 23.05 7.76
CA THR A 95 4.17 22.71 7.52
C THR A 95 4.10 21.49 6.60
N THR A 96 3.51 20.40 7.10
CA THR A 96 3.38 19.15 6.37
C THR A 96 1.93 18.90 5.97
N GLN A 97 1.72 18.58 4.70
CA GLN A 97 0.50 18.00 4.20
C GLN A 97 0.64 16.48 4.24
N ALA A 98 -0.30 15.82 4.93
CA ALA A 98 -0.31 14.36 5.04
C ALA A 98 -0.48 13.69 3.67
N PHE A 99 -0.12 12.41 3.59
CA PHE A 99 -0.31 11.62 2.38
C PHE A 99 -1.78 11.56 1.98
N ALA A 100 -2.06 11.89 0.74
CA ALA A 100 -3.36 11.73 0.11
C ALA A 100 -3.20 11.03 -1.24
N ARG A 101 -4.21 10.25 -1.62
CA ARG A 101 -4.21 9.59 -2.92
C ARG A 101 -4.41 10.60 -4.04
N GLN A 102 -3.50 10.58 -5.02
CA GLN A 102 -3.55 11.38 -6.24
C GLN A 102 -3.25 10.47 -7.44
N GLY A 103 -4.32 9.95 -8.06
CA GLY A 103 -4.21 8.96 -9.13
C GLY A 103 -3.62 7.64 -8.62
N ASP A 104 -2.54 7.19 -9.26
CA ASP A 104 -1.80 5.97 -8.94
C ASP A 104 -0.87 6.12 -7.71
N ALA A 105 -0.70 7.33 -7.19
CA ALA A 105 0.27 7.63 -6.14
C ALA A 105 -0.36 8.07 -4.82
N MET A 106 0.37 7.83 -3.73
CA MET A 106 0.21 8.54 -2.47
C MET A 106 1.16 9.74 -2.46
N VAL A 107 0.65 10.94 -2.22
CA VAL A 107 1.43 12.18 -2.31
C VAL A 107 1.34 12.95 -1.00
N ALA A 108 2.49 13.37 -0.49
CA ALA A 108 2.63 14.31 0.60
C ALA A 108 3.50 15.49 0.17
N ALA A 109 3.32 16.63 0.80
CA ALA A 109 4.14 17.80 0.59
C ALA A 109 4.57 18.41 1.93
N THR A 110 5.72 19.05 1.95
CA THR A 110 6.22 19.71 3.14
C THR A 110 6.91 21.00 2.74
N THR A 111 6.54 22.10 3.35
CA THR A 111 7.23 23.39 3.20
C THR A 111 7.85 23.74 4.55
N CYS A 112 9.16 23.94 4.56
CA CYS A 112 9.90 24.34 5.75
C CYS A 112 10.55 25.70 5.59
N THR A 113 10.56 26.48 6.66
CA THR A 113 11.43 27.64 6.83
C THR A 113 12.65 27.20 7.63
N LEU A 114 13.80 27.25 6.98
CA LEU A 114 15.11 26.93 7.55
C LEU A 114 15.73 28.21 8.15
N PRO A 115 16.71 28.05 9.07
CA PRO A 115 17.54 29.16 9.53
C PRO A 115 18.13 29.96 8.36
N GLY A 116 18.19 31.29 8.51
CA GLY A 116 18.66 32.18 7.44
C GLY A 116 17.60 32.53 6.38
N ASN A 117 16.31 32.35 6.70
CA ASN A 117 15.16 32.64 5.82
C ASN A 117 15.18 31.85 4.50
N MET A 118 15.86 30.71 4.47
CA MET A 118 15.78 29.78 3.35
C MET A 118 14.48 28.98 3.44
N LYS A 119 13.80 28.82 2.32
CA LYS A 119 12.64 27.96 2.17
C LYS A 119 13.06 26.64 1.57
N MET A 120 12.51 25.56 2.11
CA MET A 120 12.64 24.22 1.57
C MET A 120 11.26 23.68 1.25
N ASP A 121 11.00 23.39 -0.03
CA ASP A 121 9.76 22.76 -0.48
C ASP A 121 10.07 21.33 -0.90
N SER A 122 9.41 20.37 -0.28
CA SER A 122 9.55 18.94 -0.54
C SER A 122 8.23 18.35 -1.01
N THR A 123 8.29 17.51 -2.04
CA THR A 123 7.16 16.71 -2.51
C THR A 123 7.58 15.25 -2.51
N ILE A 124 6.76 14.41 -1.88
CA ILE A 124 6.97 12.98 -1.76
C ILE A 124 5.86 12.30 -2.56
N ARG A 125 6.25 11.46 -3.52
CA ARG A 125 5.33 10.67 -4.34
C ARG A 125 5.68 9.20 -4.18
N VAL A 126 4.70 8.39 -3.76
CA VAL A 126 4.86 6.96 -3.53
C VAL A 126 3.98 6.18 -4.50
N THR A 127 4.56 5.28 -5.27
CA THR A 127 3.87 4.45 -6.27
C THR A 127 4.29 3.00 -6.21
N GLY A 128 3.45 2.11 -6.74
CA GLY A 128 3.71 0.69 -6.84
C GLY A 128 2.77 -0.14 -5.98
N ASP A 129 3.20 -1.36 -5.67
CA ASP A 129 2.44 -2.30 -4.88
C ASP A 129 2.98 -2.35 -3.45
N PHE A 130 2.13 -1.92 -2.52
CA PHE A 130 2.44 -1.88 -1.10
C PHE A 130 2.47 -3.27 -0.43
N ASN A 131 2.15 -4.34 -1.15
CA ASN A 131 2.33 -5.72 -0.65
C ASN A 131 3.74 -6.25 -0.92
N SER A 132 4.40 -5.80 -1.98
CA SER A 132 5.65 -6.42 -2.48
C SER A 132 6.77 -5.43 -2.78
N ARG A 133 6.49 -4.36 -3.53
CA ARG A 133 7.49 -3.39 -3.99
C ARG A 133 6.87 -2.05 -4.34
N TYR A 134 7.40 -0.99 -3.73
CA TYR A 134 7.00 0.38 -4.04
C TYR A 134 8.24 1.28 -4.21
N VAL A 135 8.02 2.41 -4.89
CA VAL A 135 9.03 3.43 -5.14
C VAL A 135 8.56 4.74 -4.50
N THR A 136 9.47 5.40 -3.80
CA THR A 136 9.27 6.73 -3.24
C THR A 136 10.19 7.70 -3.97
N GLU A 137 9.61 8.67 -4.65
CA GLU A 137 10.34 9.80 -5.23
C GLU A 137 10.18 11.01 -4.31
N VAL A 138 11.30 11.61 -3.91
CA VAL A 138 11.34 12.84 -3.13
C VAL A 138 12.00 13.92 -4.00
N THR A 139 11.29 15.01 -4.21
CA THR A 139 11.83 16.20 -4.87
C THR A 139 11.88 17.32 -3.85
N THR A 140 13.05 17.91 -3.66
CA THR A 140 13.26 19.01 -2.73
C THR A 140 13.81 20.22 -3.45
N LYS A 141 13.29 21.41 -3.16
CA LYS A 141 13.73 22.69 -3.72
C LYS A 141 14.14 23.63 -2.60
N LEU A 142 15.26 24.33 -2.77
CA LEU A 142 15.75 25.33 -1.81
C LEU A 142 15.70 26.75 -2.41
N THR A 143 15.20 27.71 -1.63
CA THR A 143 15.08 29.11 -2.06
C THR A 143 15.47 30.09 -0.92
N PRO A 144 16.50 30.95 -1.09
CA PRO A 144 17.48 30.92 -2.17
C PRO A 144 18.40 29.68 -2.05
N PRO A 145 18.90 29.14 -3.16
CA PRO A 145 19.80 28.01 -3.11
C PRO A 145 21.22 28.45 -2.68
N PRO A 146 21.94 27.67 -1.85
CA PRO A 146 23.32 27.98 -1.48
C PRO A 146 24.28 27.96 -2.69
N THR A 147 24.00 27.09 -3.67
CA THR A 147 24.68 27.00 -4.96
C THR A 147 23.67 26.62 -6.05
N PRO A 148 23.86 27.00 -7.33
CA PRO A 148 22.93 26.65 -8.40
C PRO A 148 22.63 25.14 -8.51
N GLN A 149 23.62 24.29 -8.24
CA GLN A 149 23.46 22.83 -8.30
C GLN A 149 22.60 22.26 -7.15
N MET A 150 22.35 23.05 -6.10
CA MET A 150 21.54 22.67 -4.93
C MET A 150 20.15 23.31 -4.94
N ALA A 151 19.74 23.95 -6.04
CA ALA A 151 18.40 24.54 -6.17
C ALA A 151 17.30 23.49 -6.14
N GLN A 152 17.58 22.30 -6.65
CA GLN A 152 16.68 21.17 -6.59
C GLN A 152 17.48 19.89 -6.45
N THR A 153 17.04 19.01 -5.56
CA THR A 153 17.56 17.65 -5.42
C THR A 153 16.43 16.65 -5.64
N LYS A 154 16.78 15.51 -6.22
CA LYS A 154 15.84 14.39 -6.39
C LYS A 154 16.45 13.14 -5.78
N MET A 155 15.64 12.45 -4.99
CA MET A 155 15.97 11.18 -4.36
C MET A 155 14.92 10.15 -4.74
N THR A 156 15.37 8.97 -5.14
CA THR A 156 14.50 7.83 -5.42
C THR A 156 14.85 6.71 -4.47
N MET A 157 13.86 6.23 -3.72
CA MET A 157 13.97 5.09 -2.83
C MET A 157 13.15 3.95 -3.40
N THR A 158 13.72 2.75 -3.50
CA THR A 158 12.98 1.53 -3.84
C THR A 158 12.92 0.64 -2.62
N ALA A 159 11.71 0.28 -2.21
CA ALA A 159 11.45 -0.61 -1.10
C ALA A 159 10.90 -1.95 -1.60
N GLU A 160 11.48 -3.05 -1.13
CA GLU A 160 11.10 -4.43 -1.46
C GLU A 160 10.84 -5.22 -0.18
N ARG A 161 9.69 -5.88 -0.06
CA ARG A 161 9.36 -6.68 1.12
C ARG A 161 10.15 -7.98 1.06
N ILE A 162 10.98 -8.22 2.07
CA ILE A 162 11.89 -9.38 2.14
C ILE A 162 11.48 -10.42 3.19
N GLY A 163 10.44 -10.14 3.97
CA GLY A 163 9.91 -11.11 4.93
C GLY A 163 9.06 -10.47 6.02
N ASP A 164 8.88 -11.20 7.10
CA ASP A 164 8.32 -10.67 8.35
C ASP A 164 9.43 -10.05 9.19
N CYS A 165 9.08 -9.13 10.09
CA CYS A 165 10.04 -8.57 11.02
C CYS A 165 10.59 -9.66 11.95
N PRO A 166 11.87 -9.57 12.36
CA PRO A 166 12.40 -10.47 13.38
C PRO A 166 11.60 -10.33 14.68
N ALA A 167 11.43 -11.44 15.38
CA ALA A 167 10.86 -11.42 16.73
C ALA A 167 11.81 -10.64 17.65
N THR A 168 11.28 -9.60 18.30
CA THR A 168 11.96 -8.83 19.35
C THR A 168 12.07 -9.61 20.64
#